data_AF-A0A6J8DQR6-F1
#
_entry.id   AF-A0A6J8DQR6-F1
#
_cell.length_a   1.000
_cell.length_b   1.000
_cell.length_c   1.000
_cell.angle_alpha   90.00
_cell.angle_beta   90.00
_cell.angle_gamma   90.00
#
_symmetry.space_group_name_H-M   'P 1'
#
loop_
_entity.id
_entity.type
_entity.pdbx_description
1 polymer ?
#
loop_
_entity_poly.entity_id
_entity_poly.type
_entity_poly.pdbx_seq_one_letter_code
_entity_poly.pdbx_strand_id
1 'polypeptide(L)'
;MKDLVDESQLIGSRQQAPNLKNLLTRAKFSTQKVAEVQKCGYPRCGTCEMIEVRQRKTLKSGTVIKPNRSMNCKSENIIYCATCPTCDQNYIGQTNRLTDRVRVHKQQIKDPSIRNSPCSEHFDKCGNGQFKIYPFFKMWTEDKIPREAKEHYFIELYKPTLNRK
;
A
#
# COMPACT_ATOMS: atom_id res chain seq x y z
N MET A 1 68.70 -3.11 -9.72
CA MET A 1 67.32 -2.78 -9.30
C MET A 1 67.45 -2.44 -7.82
N LYS A 2 67.29 -1.17 -7.41
CA LYS A 2 67.48 -0.78 -6.00
C LYS A 2 66.20 -1.15 -5.26
N ASP A 3 66.32 -1.98 -4.23
CA ASP A 3 65.20 -2.25 -3.32
C ASP A 3 64.82 -0.93 -2.63
N LEU A 4 63.59 -0.48 -2.91
CA LEU A 4 63.16 0.89 -2.62
C LEU A 4 62.88 1.14 -1.13
N VAL A 5 62.77 0.09 -0.31
CA VAL A 5 62.58 0.18 1.14
C VAL A 5 63.16 -1.07 1.80
N ASP A 6 63.97 -0.90 2.84
CA ASP A 6 64.47 -1.98 3.69
C ASP A 6 63.34 -2.49 4.60
N GLU A 7 63.16 -3.81 4.71
CA GLU A 7 62.04 -4.43 5.46
C GLU A 7 62.04 -4.02 6.95
N SER A 8 63.23 -3.72 7.49
CA SER A 8 63.42 -3.20 8.85
C SER A 8 62.79 -1.81 9.07
N GLN A 9 62.49 -1.08 7.99
CA GLN A 9 61.88 0.25 8.00
C GLN A 9 60.33 0.21 7.88
N LEU A 10 59.75 -0.98 7.68
CA LEU A 10 58.31 -1.15 7.60
C LEU A 10 57.71 -1.24 9.00
N ILE A 11 57.20 -0.11 9.51
CA ILE A 11 56.42 -0.09 10.76
C ILE A 11 55.01 -0.60 10.46
N GLY A 12 54.67 -1.77 10.99
CA GLY A 12 53.33 -2.34 10.89
C GLY A 12 52.29 -1.51 11.64
N SER A 13 51.61 -0.60 10.94
CA SER A 13 50.45 0.11 11.50
C SER A 13 49.20 -0.73 11.33
N ARG A 14 48.58 -1.14 12.44
CA ARG A 14 47.24 -1.74 12.43
C ARG A 14 46.25 -0.67 12.81
N GLN A 15 45.20 -0.49 12.00
CA GLN A 15 44.13 0.43 12.36
C GLN A 15 43.48 -0.03 13.66
N GLN A 16 43.29 0.91 14.59
CA GLN A 16 42.57 0.63 15.83
C GLN A 16 41.12 0.27 15.49
N ALA A 17 40.61 -0.81 16.09
CA ALA A 17 39.20 -1.17 15.96
C ALA A 17 38.31 0.00 16.43
N PRO A 18 37.16 0.24 15.78
CA PRO A 18 36.30 1.36 16.13
C PRO A 18 35.89 1.27 17.61
N ASN A 19 36.15 2.34 18.35
CA ASN A 19 35.74 2.43 19.74
C ASN A 19 34.20 2.47 19.86
N LEU A 20 33.70 2.21 21.07
CA LEU A 20 32.27 2.12 21.33
C LEU A 20 31.53 3.41 20.92
N LYS A 21 32.15 4.58 21.14
CA LYS A 21 31.60 5.87 20.70
C LYS A 21 31.38 5.88 19.19
N ASN A 22 32.39 5.56 18.38
CA ASN A 22 32.29 5.53 16.92
C ASN A 22 31.29 4.50 16.41
N LEU A 23 31.12 3.38 17.12
CA LEU A 23 30.12 2.37 16.80
C LEU A 23 28.69 2.89 17.05
N LEU A 24 28.48 3.58 18.17
CA LEU A 24 27.16 4.05 18.62
C LEU A 24 26.75 5.41 18.06
N THR A 25 27.69 6.31 17.76
CA THR A 25 27.41 7.67 17.26
C THR A 25 27.38 7.74 15.73
N ARG A 26 27.51 6.61 15.05
CA ARG A 26 27.41 6.59 13.59
C ARG A 26 25.98 6.94 13.16
N ALA A 27 25.82 8.14 12.60
CA ALA A 27 24.55 8.56 12.01
C ALA A 27 24.18 7.59 10.86
N LYS A 28 23.09 6.84 11.05
CA LYS A 28 22.51 6.00 9.99
C LYS A 28 21.50 6.83 9.21
N PHE A 29 21.97 7.47 8.14
CA PHE A 29 21.08 8.07 7.15
C PHE A 29 20.46 6.95 6.31
N SER A 30 19.42 6.31 6.84
CA SER A 30 18.55 5.49 6.01
C SER A 30 17.70 6.44 5.19
N THR A 31 17.86 6.47 3.87
CA THR A 31 16.80 6.98 2.99
C THR A 31 15.52 6.22 3.34
N GLN A 32 14.57 6.90 4.00
CA GLN A 32 13.27 6.31 4.28
C GLN A 32 12.64 5.96 2.93
N LYS A 33 12.50 4.67 2.64
CA LYS A 33 11.75 4.24 1.46
C LYS A 33 10.33 4.75 1.62
N VAL A 34 9.93 5.62 0.70
CA VAL A 34 8.57 6.17 0.67
C VAL A 34 7.62 5.00 0.40
N ALA A 35 6.63 4.84 1.27
CA ALA A 35 5.60 3.82 1.08
C ALA A 35 4.85 4.08 -0.24
N GLU A 36 4.67 3.03 -1.03
CA GLU A 36 4.08 3.14 -2.36
C GLU A 36 3.21 1.92 -2.70
N VAL A 37 2.22 2.14 -3.56
CA VAL A 37 1.39 1.08 -4.12
C VAL A 37 1.94 0.67 -5.47
N GLN A 38 2.22 -0.62 -5.64
CA GLN A 38 2.80 -1.17 -6.87
C GLN A 38 2.01 -2.39 -7.38
N LYS A 39 2.20 -2.72 -8.66
CA LYS A 39 1.73 -4.00 -9.21
C LYS A 39 2.59 -5.14 -8.67
N CYS A 40 2.01 -6.35 -8.57
CA CYS A 40 2.75 -7.51 -8.05
C CYS A 40 3.66 -8.19 -9.09
N GLY A 41 3.63 -7.78 -10.36
CA GLY A 41 4.48 -8.34 -11.43
C GLY A 41 4.03 -9.69 -12.01
N TYR A 42 2.98 -10.31 -11.47
CA TYR A 42 2.47 -11.58 -12.01
C TYR A 42 1.74 -11.38 -13.36
N PRO A 43 2.10 -12.12 -14.44
CA PRO A 43 1.61 -11.87 -15.80
C PRO A 43 0.09 -11.87 -15.98
N ARG A 44 -0.64 -12.69 -15.21
CA ARG A 44 -2.11 -12.86 -15.32
C ARG A 44 -2.87 -12.38 -14.09
N CYS A 45 -2.33 -11.41 -13.35
CA CYS A 45 -3.00 -10.90 -12.17
C CYS A 45 -4.15 -9.97 -12.53
N GLY A 46 -5.40 -10.46 -12.45
CA GLY A 46 -6.61 -9.67 -12.71
C GLY A 46 -6.86 -8.50 -11.72
N THR A 47 -6.08 -8.40 -10.65
CA THR A 47 -6.08 -7.28 -9.70
C THR A 47 -5.11 -6.17 -10.12
N CYS A 48 -4.04 -6.49 -10.86
CA CYS A 48 -3.04 -5.51 -11.33
C CYS A 48 -3.62 -4.49 -12.32
N GLU A 49 -4.70 -4.85 -13.02
CA GLU A 49 -5.41 -3.94 -13.92
C GLU A 49 -6.18 -2.87 -13.15
N MET A 50 -6.76 -3.24 -12.01
CA MET A 50 -7.60 -2.35 -11.20
C MET A 50 -6.78 -1.50 -10.23
N ILE A 51 -5.54 -1.89 -9.92
CA ILE A 51 -4.73 -1.23 -8.89
C ILE A 51 -4.21 0.14 -9.34
N GLU A 52 -4.40 1.15 -8.50
CA GLU A 52 -3.83 2.48 -8.73
C GLU A 52 -2.40 2.54 -8.19
N VAL A 53 -1.43 2.57 -9.10
CA VAL A 53 -0.01 2.70 -8.77
C VAL A 53 0.31 4.16 -8.48
N ARG A 54 0.26 4.57 -7.21
CA ARG A 54 0.55 5.95 -6.76
C ARG A 54 1.13 5.98 -5.34
N GLN A 55 1.93 7.00 -5.04
CA GLN A 55 2.42 7.28 -3.68
C GLN A 55 1.39 8.00 -2.79
N ARG A 56 0.43 8.69 -3.42
CA ARG A 56 -0.69 9.36 -2.75
C ARG A 56 -1.91 9.35 -3.66
N LYS A 57 -3.10 9.34 -3.05
CA LYS A 57 -4.38 9.46 -3.75
C LYS A 57 -5.18 10.61 -3.16
N THR A 58 -5.73 11.45 -4.02
CA THR A 58 -6.67 12.50 -3.62
C THR A 58 -8.09 11.97 -3.79
N LEU A 59 -8.88 12.04 -2.74
CA LEU A 59 -10.30 11.71 -2.77
C LEU A 59 -11.10 12.85 -3.39
N LYS A 60 -12.32 12.57 -3.83
CA LYS A 60 -13.24 13.59 -4.37
C LYS A 60 -13.56 14.71 -3.36
N SER A 61 -13.45 14.43 -2.07
CA SER A 61 -13.56 15.43 -1.00
C SER A 61 -12.39 16.42 -0.95
N GLY A 62 -11.33 16.21 -1.75
CA GLY A 62 -10.07 16.95 -1.68
C GLY A 62 -9.07 16.36 -0.66
N THR A 63 -9.48 15.39 0.16
CA THR A 63 -8.60 14.78 1.16
C THR A 63 -7.53 13.90 0.52
N VAL A 64 -6.28 14.03 0.95
CA VAL A 64 -5.16 13.22 0.44
C VAL A 64 -4.89 12.05 1.37
N ILE A 65 -4.94 10.83 0.84
CA ILE A 65 -4.55 9.60 1.52
C ILE A 65 -3.19 9.11 1.04
N LYS A 66 -2.37 8.65 1.98
CA LYS A 66 -1.04 8.07 1.72
C LYS A 66 -0.99 6.66 2.30
N PRO A 67 -0.27 5.73 1.65
CA PRO A 67 -0.15 4.38 2.15
C PRO A 67 0.76 4.36 3.37
N ASN A 68 0.37 3.68 4.45
CA ASN A 68 1.21 3.55 5.65
C ASN A 68 2.40 2.60 5.45
N ARG A 69 2.31 1.71 4.45
CA ARG A 69 3.32 0.72 4.06
C ARG A 69 3.25 0.49 2.55
N SER A 70 4.35 0.02 1.96
CA SER A 70 4.30 -0.40 0.55
C SER A 70 3.39 -1.61 0.40
N MET A 71 2.52 -1.57 -0.60
CA MET A 71 1.48 -2.56 -0.83
C MET A 71 1.35 -2.87 -2.32
N ASN A 72 0.79 -4.03 -2.62
CA ASN A 72 0.56 -4.51 -3.97
C ASN A 72 -0.72 -5.36 -4.05
N CYS A 73 -0.96 -5.95 -5.21
CA CYS A 73 -2.15 -6.76 -5.48
C CYS A 73 -2.33 -7.97 -4.54
N LYS A 74 -1.23 -8.48 -3.94
CA LYS A 74 -1.21 -9.62 -3.03
C LYS A 74 -1.21 -9.20 -1.56
N SER A 75 -1.41 -7.91 -1.28
CA SER A 75 -1.46 -7.43 0.10
C SER A 75 -2.68 -7.94 0.82
N GLU A 76 -2.45 -8.32 2.07
CA GLU A 76 -3.44 -8.92 2.96
C GLU A 76 -3.70 -8.05 4.19
N ASN A 77 -4.79 -8.25 4.93
CA ASN A 77 -5.14 -7.50 6.14
C ASN A 77 -5.04 -5.98 5.93
N ILE A 78 -5.78 -5.45 4.95
CA ILE A 78 -5.68 -4.04 4.54
C ILE A 78 -7.03 -3.35 4.50
N ILE A 79 -6.96 -2.01 4.54
CA ILE A 79 -8.04 -1.09 4.20
C ILE A 79 -7.67 -0.43 2.88
N TYR A 80 -8.64 -0.37 1.98
CA TYR A 80 -8.49 0.13 0.62
C TYR A 80 -9.57 1.16 0.30
N CYS A 81 -9.28 1.99 -0.69
CA CYS A 81 -10.22 2.90 -1.32
C CYS A 81 -10.52 2.37 -2.73
N ALA A 82 -11.77 2.10 -3.05
CA ALA A 82 -12.22 1.89 -4.42
C ALA A 82 -12.80 3.19 -5.00
N THR A 83 -12.57 3.43 -6.28
CA THR A 83 -12.97 4.67 -6.95
C THR A 83 -13.67 4.36 -8.27
N CYS A 84 -14.79 5.06 -8.49
CA CYS A 84 -15.50 5.02 -9.77
C CYS A 84 -14.69 5.82 -10.81
N PRO A 85 -14.32 5.24 -11.96
CA PRO A 85 -13.47 5.90 -12.94
C PRO A 85 -14.16 7.05 -13.70
N THR A 86 -15.49 7.15 -13.65
CA THR A 86 -16.27 8.15 -14.38
C THR A 86 -16.60 9.37 -13.54
N CYS A 87 -16.97 9.19 -12.27
CA CYS A 87 -17.42 10.28 -11.39
C CYS A 87 -16.50 10.55 -10.19
N ASP A 88 -15.40 9.80 -10.06
CA ASP A 88 -14.41 9.86 -8.97
C ASP A 88 -14.96 9.66 -7.55
N GLN A 89 -16.21 9.18 -7.42
CA GLN A 89 -16.76 8.82 -6.13
C GLN A 89 -16.00 7.66 -5.51
N ASN A 90 -15.83 7.72 -4.19
CA ASN A 90 -14.95 6.83 -3.44
C ASN A 90 -15.75 5.94 -2.49
N TYR A 91 -15.28 4.72 -2.33
CA TYR A 91 -15.73 3.72 -1.36
C TYR A 91 -14.53 3.28 -0.52
N ILE A 92 -14.66 3.23 0.80
CA ILE A 92 -13.65 2.66 1.69
C ILE A 92 -14.12 1.31 2.18
N GLY A 93 -13.24 0.31 2.09
CA GLY A 93 -13.53 -1.04 2.56
C GLY A 93 -12.32 -1.69 3.19
N GLN A 94 -12.55 -2.71 4.01
CA GLN A 94 -11.50 -3.61 4.50
C GLN A 94 -11.52 -4.97 3.81
N THR A 95 -10.38 -5.66 3.85
CA THR A 95 -10.28 -7.04 3.40
C THR A 95 -9.12 -7.78 4.05
N ASN A 96 -9.27 -9.11 4.17
CA ASN A 96 -8.14 -9.98 4.45
C ASN A 96 -7.27 -10.16 3.19
N ARG A 97 -7.82 -10.35 1.99
CA ARG A 97 -7.00 -10.55 0.77
C ARG A 97 -7.50 -9.69 -0.37
N LEU A 98 -6.65 -8.79 -0.86
CA LEU A 98 -7.06 -7.83 -1.90
C LEU A 98 -7.52 -8.51 -3.19
N THR A 99 -6.88 -9.62 -3.59
CA THR A 99 -7.28 -10.37 -4.78
C THR A 99 -8.68 -10.95 -4.68
N ASP A 100 -9.03 -11.51 -3.51
CA ASP A 100 -10.35 -12.08 -3.29
C ASP A 100 -11.41 -10.98 -3.27
N ARG A 101 -11.11 -9.83 -2.66
CA ARG A 101 -12.05 -8.71 -2.65
C ARG A 101 -12.31 -8.14 -4.04
N VAL A 102 -11.29 -8.02 -4.88
CA VAL A 102 -11.48 -7.58 -6.27
C VAL A 102 -12.32 -8.58 -7.05
N ARG A 103 -12.11 -9.89 -6.84
CA ARG A 103 -12.93 -10.93 -7.47
C ARG A 103 -14.39 -10.82 -7.05
N VAL A 104 -14.66 -10.65 -5.75
CA VAL A 104 -16.03 -10.46 -5.22
C VAL A 104 -16.69 -9.22 -5.81
N HIS A 105 -15.99 -8.08 -5.84
CA HIS A 105 -16.51 -6.85 -6.47
C HIS A 105 -16.85 -7.07 -7.95
N LYS A 106 -15.96 -7.71 -8.73
CA LYS A 106 -16.22 -8.04 -10.14
C LYS A 106 -17.47 -8.92 -10.31
N GLN A 107 -17.65 -9.92 -9.44
CA GLN A 107 -18.82 -10.79 -9.46
C GLN A 107 -20.11 -10.00 -9.16
N GLN A 108 -20.12 -9.18 -8.11
CA GLN A 108 -21.28 -8.38 -7.70
C GLN A 108 -21.65 -7.29 -8.69
N ILE A 109 -20.66 -6.72 -9.38
CA ILE A 109 -20.91 -5.79 -10.48
C ILE A 109 -21.65 -6.52 -11.60
N LYS A 110 -21.13 -7.69 -12.01
CA LYS A 110 -21.70 -8.47 -13.12
C LYS A 110 -23.09 -9.04 -12.83
N ASP A 111 -23.32 -9.53 -11.62
CA ASP A 111 -24.54 -10.21 -11.23
C ASP A 111 -25.28 -9.43 -10.13
N PRO A 112 -26.41 -8.77 -10.46
CA PRO A 112 -27.22 -8.05 -9.49
C PRO A 112 -27.75 -8.89 -8.33
N SER A 113 -27.96 -10.20 -8.50
CA SER A 113 -28.59 -11.07 -7.49
C SER A 113 -27.73 -11.28 -6.24
N ILE A 114 -26.40 -11.13 -6.38
CA ILE A 114 -25.42 -11.34 -5.30
C ILE A 114 -24.86 -10.02 -4.73
N ARG A 115 -25.41 -8.87 -5.16
CA ARG A 115 -24.97 -7.54 -4.68
C ARG A 115 -25.28 -7.40 -3.20
N ASN A 116 -24.23 -7.17 -2.40
CA ASN A 116 -24.36 -6.89 -0.97
C ASN A 116 -23.76 -5.54 -0.56
N SER A 117 -23.31 -4.74 -1.52
CA SER A 117 -22.68 -3.45 -1.28
C SER A 117 -23.22 -2.40 -2.24
N PRO A 118 -23.59 -1.20 -1.76
CA PRO A 118 -24.11 -0.13 -2.61
C PRO A 118 -23.08 0.34 -3.64
N CYS A 119 -21.78 0.18 -3.37
CA CYS A 119 -20.75 0.55 -4.34
C CYS A 119 -20.79 -0.33 -5.61
N SER A 120 -21.19 -1.60 -5.50
CA SER A 120 -21.18 -2.54 -6.63
C SER A 120 -22.23 -2.15 -7.69
N GLU A 121 -23.40 -1.69 -7.25
CA GLU A 121 -24.42 -1.14 -8.16
C GLU A 121 -23.93 0.15 -8.84
N HIS A 122 -23.26 1.03 -8.08
CA HIS A 122 -22.70 2.24 -8.64
C HIS A 122 -21.62 1.96 -9.69
N PHE A 123 -20.71 1.01 -9.42
CA PHE A 123 -19.67 0.64 -10.38
C PHE A 123 -20.24 -0.02 -11.64
N ASP A 124 -21.34 -0.75 -11.53
CA ASP A 124 -22.08 -1.26 -12.68
C ASP A 124 -22.67 -0.12 -13.52
N LYS A 125 -23.54 0.70 -12.92
CA LYS A 125 -24.32 1.72 -13.63
C LYS A 125 -23.50 2.94 -14.06
N CYS A 126 -22.66 3.47 -13.19
CA CYS A 126 -21.89 4.68 -13.42
C CYS A 126 -20.46 4.37 -13.88
N GLY A 127 -19.86 3.31 -13.35
CA GLY A 127 -18.48 2.89 -13.67
C GLY A 127 -18.33 2.05 -14.92
N ASN A 128 -19.42 1.77 -15.66
CA ASN A 128 -19.45 0.85 -16.81
C ASN A 128 -18.83 -0.52 -16.49
N GLY A 129 -19.14 -1.03 -15.30
CA GLY A 129 -18.61 -2.29 -14.78
C GLY A 129 -17.15 -2.24 -14.30
N GLN A 130 -16.53 -1.05 -14.25
CA GLN A 130 -15.14 -0.86 -13.85
C GLN A 130 -15.02 -0.07 -12.55
N PHE A 131 -13.90 -0.30 -11.85
CA PHE A 131 -13.51 0.43 -10.65
C PHE A 131 -11.98 0.41 -10.53
N LYS A 132 -11.42 1.40 -9.84
CA LYS A 132 -10.00 1.42 -9.48
C LYS A 132 -9.85 1.16 -7.99
N ILE A 133 -8.75 0.56 -7.57
CA ILE A 133 -8.51 0.19 -6.16
C ILE A 133 -7.15 0.70 -5.67
N TYR A 134 -7.15 1.31 -4.51
CA TYR A 134 -5.98 1.89 -3.87
C TYR A 134 -5.87 1.42 -2.41
N PRO A 135 -5.03 0.42 -2.11
CA PRO A 135 -4.75 0.04 -0.73
C PRO A 135 -3.92 1.12 -0.03
N PHE A 136 -4.36 1.60 1.13
CA PHE A 136 -3.70 2.72 1.82
C PHE A 136 -3.39 2.45 3.30
N PHE A 137 -3.97 1.42 3.91
CA PHE A 137 -3.64 1.08 5.29
C PHE A 137 -3.49 -0.42 5.48
N LYS A 138 -2.27 -0.86 5.77
CA LYS A 138 -1.94 -2.23 6.17
C LYS A 138 -2.08 -2.36 7.68
N MET A 139 -2.92 -3.29 8.13
CA MET A 139 -3.05 -3.65 9.54
C MET A 139 -1.82 -4.44 10.00
N TRP A 140 -1.51 -4.33 11.28
CA TRP A 140 -0.42 -5.09 11.91
C TRP A 140 -0.89 -6.45 12.41
N THR A 141 -2.14 -6.54 12.87
CA THR A 141 -2.77 -7.78 13.33
C THR A 141 -3.70 -8.32 12.24
N GLU A 142 -3.90 -9.63 12.25
CA GLU A 142 -4.83 -10.31 11.35
C GLU A 142 -6.29 -10.27 11.86
N ASP A 143 -6.44 -9.88 13.12
CA ASP A 143 -7.72 -9.80 13.83
C ASP A 143 -8.72 -8.93 13.08
N LYS A 144 -9.94 -9.46 13.00
CA LYS A 144 -11.05 -8.80 12.32
C LYS A 144 -11.51 -7.54 13.07
N ILE A 145 -11.59 -7.61 14.40
CA ILE A 145 -12.16 -6.54 15.24
C ILE A 145 -11.38 -5.21 15.08
N PRO A 146 -10.04 -5.17 15.22
CA PRO A 146 -9.29 -3.93 15.01
C PRO A 146 -9.40 -3.42 13.57
N ARG A 147 -9.51 -4.33 12.59
CA ARG A 147 -9.62 -3.97 11.18
C ARG A 147 -10.97 -3.33 10.86
N GLU A 148 -12.06 -3.83 11.43
CA GLU A 148 -13.41 -3.24 11.31
C GLU A 148 -13.50 -1.89 12.03
N ALA A 149 -12.97 -1.78 13.24
CA ALA A 149 -12.92 -0.50 13.96
C ALA A 149 -12.13 0.55 13.15
N LYS A 150 -11.03 0.13 12.50
CA LYS A 150 -10.21 1.04 11.70
C LYS A 150 -10.86 1.42 10.37
N GLU A 151 -11.61 0.51 9.75
CA GLU A 151 -12.46 0.80 8.59
C GLU A 151 -13.51 1.86 8.95
N HIS A 152 -14.25 1.64 10.04
CA HIS A 152 -15.26 2.58 10.54
C HIS A 152 -14.66 3.97 10.76
N TYR A 153 -13.54 4.04 11.47
CA TYR A 153 -12.80 5.28 11.70
C TYR A 153 -12.48 6.02 10.39
N PHE A 154 -12.01 5.33 9.34
CA PHE A 154 -11.71 5.98 8.06
C PHE A 154 -12.95 6.39 7.27
N ILE A 155 -14.06 5.66 7.40
CA ILE A 155 -15.34 6.06 6.82
C ILE A 155 -15.84 7.35 7.47
N GLU A 156 -15.78 7.45 8.80
CA GLU A 156 -16.17 8.66 9.53
C GLU A 156 -15.27 9.85 9.21
N LEU A 157 -13.97 9.61 9.14
CA LEU A 157 -12.96 10.64 8.87
C LEU A 157 -13.09 11.21 7.45
N TYR A 158 -13.21 10.34 6.45
CA TYR A 158 -13.17 10.76 5.04
C TYR A 158 -14.55 10.94 4.40
N LYS A 159 -15.61 10.47 5.07
CA LYS A 159 -17.01 10.53 4.62
C LYS A 159 -17.22 10.17 3.13
N PRO A 160 -16.65 9.05 2.65
CA PRO A 160 -16.76 8.63 1.25
C PRO A 160 -18.22 8.49 0.83
N THR A 161 -18.54 8.96 -0.38
CA THR A 161 -19.92 9.03 -0.88
C THR A 161 -20.55 7.65 -1.04
N LEU A 162 -19.78 6.65 -1.46
CA LEU A 162 -20.28 5.30 -1.74
C LEU A 162 -20.41 4.41 -0.48
N ASN A 163 -20.07 4.92 0.70
CA ASN A 163 -20.31 4.23 1.98
C ASN A 163 -21.59 4.67 2.68
N ARG A 164 -22.21 5.77 2.22
CA ARG A 164 -23.47 6.25 2.79
C ARG A 164 -24.58 5.29 2.31
N LYS A 165 -25.31 4.74 3.27
CA LYS A 165 -26.57 4.04 3.01
C LYS A 165 -27.68 5.06 2.81
#